data_AF-A0A7C5T621-F1
#
_entry.id   AF-A0A7C5T621-F1
#
_cell.length_a   1.000
_cell.length_b   1.000
_cell.length_c   1.000
_cell.angle_alpha   90.00
_cell.angle_beta   90.00
_cell.angle_gamma   90.00
#
_symmetry.space_group_name_H-M   'P 1'
#
loop_
_entity.id
_entity.type
_entity.pdbx_description
1 polymer ?
#
loop_
_entity_poly.entity_id
_entity_poly.type
_entity_poly.pdbx_seq_one_letter_code
_entity_poly.pdbx_strand_id
1 'polypeptide(L)'
;MSLRPVGVVGEVSTPTSVDVKASNPLPTGTYAYLRFRVRDPASGSESVREVVGLVGSTMYRSLVPVVTSPEVGSFESFASSLAPLKHESSMRVLIIADITGGKAEAPRYPPPPETPVYLATVEHLRPIYAYNPPTSVRLGYLVG
;
A
#
# COMPACT_ATOMS: atom_id res chain seq x y z
N MET A 1 -5.77 14.89 10.77
CA MET A 1 -4.46 14.80 10.10
C MET A 1 -4.69 14.59 8.61
N SER A 2 -3.96 15.28 7.72
CA SER A 2 -4.03 15.04 6.28
C SER A 2 -3.10 13.88 5.92
N LEU A 3 -3.68 12.74 5.52
CA LEU A 3 -2.91 11.60 5.03
C LEU A 3 -2.47 11.88 3.58
N ARG A 4 -1.16 11.80 3.31
CA ARG A 4 -0.63 11.88 1.95
C ARG A 4 -0.56 10.48 1.34
N PRO A 5 -1.09 10.27 0.13
CA PRO A 5 -1.02 8.96 -0.51
C PRO A 5 0.43 8.64 -0.90
N VAL A 6 0.84 7.39 -0.68
CA VAL A 6 2.15 6.85 -1.05
C VAL A 6 2.12 6.13 -2.40
N GLY A 7 0.92 5.73 -2.84
CA GLY A 7 0.71 5.01 -4.08
C GLY A 7 -0.77 4.75 -4.33
N VAL A 8 -1.06 3.95 -5.35
CA VAL A 8 -2.42 3.56 -5.73
C VAL A 8 -2.48 2.06 -6.00
N VAL A 9 -3.63 1.47 -5.71
CA VAL A 9 -3.91 0.07 -6.05
C VAL A 9 -3.81 -0.14 -7.57
N GLY A 10 -3.05 -1.14 -7.97
CA GLY A 10 -2.88 -1.59 -9.34
C GLY A 10 -4.03 -2.48 -9.81
N GLU A 11 -3.75 -3.30 -10.83
CA GLU A 11 -4.76 -4.13 -11.49
C GLU A 11 -5.07 -5.42 -10.71
N VAL A 12 -4.09 -5.97 -10.00
CA VAL A 12 -4.25 -7.20 -9.23
C VAL A 12 -4.67 -6.86 -7.80
N SER A 13 -5.92 -7.19 -7.47
CA SER A 13 -6.49 -6.95 -6.14
C SER A 13 -7.38 -8.11 -5.69
N THR A 14 -7.15 -8.55 -4.47
CA THR A 14 -7.93 -9.59 -3.77
C THR A 14 -8.22 -9.10 -2.35
N PRO A 15 -9.18 -9.70 -1.62
CA PRO A 15 -9.47 -9.31 -0.24
C PRO A 15 -8.26 -9.39 0.71
N THR A 16 -7.25 -10.21 0.40
CA THR A 16 -6.09 -10.46 1.28
C THR A 16 -4.76 -9.95 0.72
N SER A 17 -4.71 -9.54 -0.55
CA SER A 17 -3.47 -9.11 -1.20
C SER A 17 -3.79 -8.13 -2.32
N VAL A 18 -2.97 -7.09 -2.43
CA VAL A 18 -3.09 -6.07 -3.46
C VAL A 18 -1.73 -5.64 -3.96
N ASP A 19 -1.62 -5.48 -5.27
CA ASP A 19 -0.45 -4.85 -5.88
C ASP A 19 -0.65 -3.35 -5.88
N VAL A 20 0.37 -2.61 -5.46
CA VAL A 20 0.34 -1.15 -5.33
C VAL A 20 1.43 -0.55 -6.21
N LYS A 21 1.03 0.40 -7.06
CA LYS A 21 1.95 1.21 -7.86
C LYS A 21 2.33 2.45 -7.07
N ALA A 22 3.63 2.71 -6.91
CA ALA A 22 4.15 3.83 -6.14
C ALA A 22 5.41 4.39 -6.81
N SER A 23 5.62 5.71 -6.74
CA SER A 23 6.88 6.30 -7.20
C SER A 23 8.02 6.01 -6.23
N ASN A 24 7.71 5.95 -4.93
CA ASN A 24 8.65 5.64 -3.86
C ASN A 24 8.07 4.46 -3.05
N PRO A 25 8.46 3.20 -3.34
CA PRO A 25 7.91 2.04 -2.66
C PRO A 25 8.31 2.05 -1.18
N LEU A 26 7.40 1.66 -0.30
CA LEU A 26 7.64 1.56 1.14
C LEU A 26 8.40 0.28 1.47
N PRO A 27 9.31 0.25 2.46
CA PRO A 27 10.04 -0.97 2.80
C PRO A 27 9.14 -2.08 3.34
N THR A 28 9.53 -3.33 3.13
CA THR A 28 8.88 -4.51 3.71
C THR A 28 8.74 -4.37 5.23
N GLY A 29 7.59 -4.78 5.77
CA GLY A 29 7.25 -4.61 7.18
C GLY A 29 6.53 -3.31 7.51
N THR A 30 6.40 -2.39 6.54
CA THR A 30 5.64 -1.15 6.71
C THR A 30 4.14 -1.43 6.66
N TYR A 31 3.38 -0.80 7.57
CA TYR A 31 1.92 -0.89 7.57
C TYR A 31 1.29 0.15 6.64
N ALA A 32 0.39 -0.32 5.79
CA ALA A 32 -0.38 0.49 4.86
C ALA A 32 -1.85 0.55 5.28
N TYR A 33 -2.48 1.69 5.02
CA TYR A 33 -3.91 1.93 5.23
C TYR A 33 -4.57 2.22 3.89
N LEU A 34 -5.73 1.61 3.65
CA LEU A 34 -6.55 1.84 2.48
C LEU A 34 -7.99 2.11 2.91
N ARG A 35 -8.63 3.05 2.22
CA ARG A 35 -10.04 3.39 2.42
C ARG A 35 -10.74 3.44 1.08
N PHE A 36 -11.78 2.65 0.93
CA PHE A 36 -12.51 2.52 -0.33
C PHE A 36 -14.00 2.30 -0.09
N ARG A 37 -14.80 2.55 -1.13
CA ARG A 37 -16.23 2.29 -1.12
C ARG A 37 -16.51 0.98 -1.82
N VAL A 38 -17.38 0.18 -1.24
CA VAL A 38 -17.84 -1.08 -1.80
C VAL A 38 -19.35 -1.08 -1.82
N ARG A 39 -19.92 -1.54 -2.93
CA ARG A 39 -21.32 -1.86 -3.02
C ARG A 39 -21.49 -3.36 -2.85
N ASP A 40 -22.22 -3.75 -1.81
CA ASP A 40 -22.53 -5.16 -1.58
C ASP A 40 -23.51 -5.65 -2.65
N PRO A 41 -23.16 -6.67 -3.46
CA PRO A 41 -24.03 -7.17 -4.51
C PRO A 41 -25.32 -7.83 -3.98
N ALA A 42 -25.32 -8.35 -2.75
CA ALA A 42 -26.49 -9.02 -2.17
C ALA A 42 -27.51 -8.04 -1.59
N SER A 43 -27.05 -7.04 -0.84
CA SER A 43 -27.91 -6.04 -0.19
C SER A 43 -28.10 -4.75 -0.99
N GLY A 44 -27.27 -4.51 -2.01
CA GLY A 44 -27.22 -3.26 -2.76
C GLY A 44 -26.68 -2.07 -1.96
N SER A 45 -26.31 -2.27 -0.69
CA SER A 45 -25.85 -1.24 0.23
C SER A 45 -24.42 -0.81 -0.10
N GLU A 46 -24.18 0.50 -0.08
CA GLU A 46 -22.83 1.06 -0.15
C GLU A 46 -22.24 1.17 1.26
N SER A 47 -21.06 0.59 1.45
CA SER A 47 -20.28 0.69 2.68
C SER A 47 -18.89 1.23 2.40
N VAL A 48 -18.41 2.09 3.29
CA VAL A 48 -17.01 2.50 3.30
C VAL A 48 -16.24 1.44 4.07
N ARG A 49 -15.19 0.91 3.45
CA ARG A 49 -14.28 -0.06 4.04
C ARG A 49 -12.95 0.59 4.35
N GLU A 50 -12.46 0.30 5.54
CA GLU A 50 -11.17 0.75 6.05
C GLU A 50 -10.34 -0.49 6.35
N VAL A 51 -9.24 -0.68 5.65
CA VAL A 51 -8.41 -1.87 5.79
C VAL A 51 -6.97 -1.51 6.08
N VAL A 52 -6.32 -2.40 6.83
CA VAL A 52 -4.89 -2.31 7.12
C VAL A 52 -4.19 -3.48 6.45
N GLY A 53 -3.05 -3.18 5.84
CA GLY A 53 -2.18 -4.18 5.26
C GLY A 53 -0.72 -4.00 5.69
N LEU A 54 0.07 -5.02 5.38
CA LEU A 54 1.51 -5.06 5.60
C LEU A 54 2.20 -5.17 4.24
N VAL A 55 3.20 -4.33 4.00
CA VAL A 55 4.04 -4.43 2.81
C VAL A 55 4.89 -5.71 2.93
N GLY A 56 4.60 -6.70 2.08
CA GLY A 56 5.31 -7.98 2.08
C GLY A 56 6.54 -7.97 1.18
N SER A 57 6.43 -7.35 0.00
CA SER A 57 7.55 -7.23 -0.93
C SER A 57 7.50 -5.93 -1.71
N THR A 58 8.68 -5.50 -2.16
CA THR A 58 8.88 -4.28 -2.94
C THR A 58 9.73 -4.60 -4.15
N MET A 59 9.33 -4.11 -5.31
CA MET A 59 10.08 -4.22 -6.55
C MET A 59 10.36 -2.82 -7.09
N TYR A 60 11.59 -2.62 -7.53
CA TYR A 60 12.02 -1.41 -8.21
C TYR A 60 12.50 -1.80 -9.60
N ARG A 61 11.83 -1.33 -10.64
CA ARG A 61 12.24 -1.55 -12.02
C ARG A 61 12.66 -0.23 -12.65
N SER A 62 13.93 -0.15 -13.06
CA SER A 62 14.41 0.94 -13.89
C SER A 62 14.15 0.60 -15.37
N LEU A 63 13.31 1.41 -16.01
CA LEU A 63 13.00 1.41 -17.44
C LEU A 63 13.96 2.33 -18.20
N VAL A 64 15.26 2.23 -17.94
CA VAL A 64 16.25 2.90 -18.79
C VAL A 64 16.35 2.07 -20.08
N PRO A 65 16.09 2.64 -21.27
CA PRO A 65 16.38 1.94 -22.52
C PRO A 65 17.88 1.66 -22.57
N VAL A 66 18.26 0.40 -22.79
CA VAL A 66 19.66 0.03 -23.04
C VAL A 66 20.04 0.60 -24.40
N VAL A 67 20.73 1.73 -24.40
CA VAL A 67 21.26 2.34 -25.63
C VAL A 67 22.53 1.58 -26.00
N THR A 68 22.49 0.85 -27.12
CA THR A 68 23.64 0.12 -27.67
C THR A 68 24.56 1.01 -28.51
N SER A 69 24.35 2.33 -28.52
CA SER A 69 25.14 3.31 -29.28
C SER A 69 26.18 4.01 -28.40
N PRO A 70 27.43 4.18 -28.85
CA PRO A 70 28.56 4.66 -28.04
C PRO A 70 28.64 6.19 -27.91
N GLU A 71 27.56 6.94 -28.16
CA GLU A 71 27.55 8.41 -28.01
C GLU A 71 27.28 8.82 -26.55
N VAL A 72 28.31 8.68 -25.71
CA VAL A 72 28.25 8.85 -24.25
C VAL A 72 28.06 10.33 -23.82
N GLY A 73 28.36 11.30 -24.69
CA GLY A 73 28.43 12.72 -24.30
C GLY A 73 27.10 13.51 -24.28
N SER A 74 26.06 13.05 -24.96
CA SER A 74 24.78 13.78 -25.10
C SER A 74 23.65 13.25 -24.21
N PHE A 75 23.88 12.15 -23.49
CA PHE A 75 22.82 11.44 -22.76
C PHE A 75 22.64 11.92 -21.31
N GLU A 76 23.64 12.54 -20.67
CA GLU A 76 23.52 12.99 -19.27
C GLU A 76 22.49 14.12 -19.07
N SER A 77 22.34 15.00 -20.07
CA SER A 77 21.37 16.10 -20.03
C SER A 77 19.93 15.67 -20.35
N PHE A 78 19.74 14.60 -21.14
CA PHE A 78 18.42 14.02 -21.44
C PHE A 78 17.99 12.94 -20.44
N ALA A 79 18.94 12.23 -19.82
CA ALA A 79 18.62 11.20 -18.83
C ALA A 79 18.06 11.78 -17.53
N SER A 80 18.50 12.99 -17.16
CA SER A 80 18.07 13.72 -15.96
C SER A 80 16.64 14.26 -16.07
N SER A 81 16.20 14.71 -17.24
CA SER A 81 14.83 15.18 -17.47
C SER A 81 13.80 14.06 -17.59
N LEU A 82 14.24 12.86 -18.01
CA LEU A 82 13.39 11.66 -18.13
C LEU A 82 13.45 10.73 -16.90
N ALA A 83 14.27 11.02 -15.89
CA ALA A 83 14.42 10.20 -14.70
C ALA A 83 13.09 9.86 -13.98
N PRO A 84 12.11 10.77 -13.85
CA PRO A 84 10.82 10.44 -13.23
C PRO A 84 9.99 9.44 -14.05
N LEU A 85 10.20 9.36 -15.37
CA LEU A 85 9.47 8.48 -16.29
C LEU A 85 10.11 7.08 -16.40
N LYS A 86 11.27 6.86 -15.78
CA LYS A 86 12.09 5.65 -15.93
C LYS A 86 11.97 4.66 -14.77
N HIS A 87 11.03 4.85 -13.86
CA HIS A 87 10.91 3.98 -12.69
C HIS A 87 9.48 3.52 -12.50
N GLU A 88 9.25 2.23 -12.69
CA GLU A 88 8.04 1.58 -12.20
C GLU A 88 8.42 0.88 -10.90
N SER A 89 7.90 1.40 -9.79
CA SER A 89 8.03 0.70 -8.50
C SER A 89 6.68 0.16 -8.11
N SER A 90 6.67 -1.11 -7.75
CA SER A 90 5.50 -1.80 -7.25
C SER A 90 5.78 -2.39 -5.88
N MET A 91 4.76 -2.49 -5.06
CA MET A 91 4.84 -3.19 -3.79
C MET A 91 3.61 -4.07 -3.61
N ARG A 92 3.81 -5.23 -3.00
CA ARG A 92 2.72 -6.14 -2.68
C ARG A 92 2.33 -5.94 -1.23
N VAL A 93 1.09 -5.52 -1.02
CA VAL A 93 0.53 -5.30 0.31
C VAL A 93 -0.40 -6.47 0.65
N LEU A 94 -0.11 -7.14 1.76
CA LEU A 94 -0.96 -8.19 2.34
C LEU A 94 -1.97 -7.53 3.27
N ILE A 95 -3.25 -7.63 2.95
CA ILE A 95 -4.33 -7.07 3.78
C ILE A 95 -4.55 -8.00 4.97
N ILE A 96 -4.34 -7.48 6.17
CA ILE A 96 -4.36 -8.26 7.41
C ILE A 96 -5.67 -8.14 8.18
N ALA A 97 -6.36 -7.00 8.05
CA ALA A 97 -7.61 -6.77 8.76
C ALA A 97 -8.47 -5.71 8.05
N ASP A 98 -9.77 -5.92 8.08
CA ASP A 98 -10.77 -4.87 7.93
C ASP A 98 -11.00 -4.26 9.32
N ILE A 99 -10.77 -2.95 9.45
CA ILE A 99 -10.94 -2.20 10.69
C ILE A 99 -12.21 -1.33 10.68
N THR A 100 -13.10 -1.56 9.72
CA THR A 100 -14.38 -0.86 9.61
C THR A 100 -15.17 -1.00 10.91
N GLY A 101 -15.51 0.14 11.53
CA GLY A 101 -16.22 0.15 12.82
C GLY A 101 -15.32 -0.02 14.05
N GLY A 102 -14.00 0.05 13.90
CA GLY A 102 -13.04 0.09 15.02
C GLY A 102 -12.70 -1.27 15.63
N LYS A 103 -13.02 -2.36 14.95
CA LYS A 103 -12.65 -3.73 15.33
C LYS A 103 -11.96 -4.42 14.18
N ALA A 104 -10.99 -5.29 14.48
CA ALA A 104 -10.34 -6.10 13.48
C ALA A 104 -11.25 -7.27 13.05
N GLU A 105 -11.62 -7.28 11.77
CA GLU A 105 -12.38 -8.33 11.10
C GLU A 105 -11.61 -8.88 9.90
N ALA A 106 -12.03 -10.06 9.40
CA ALA A 106 -11.46 -10.62 8.18
C ALA A 106 -11.86 -9.75 6.96
N PRO A 107 -10.89 -9.34 6.11
CA PRO A 107 -11.20 -8.55 4.93
C PRO A 107 -11.97 -9.37 3.91
N ARG A 108 -13.12 -8.85 3.48
CA ARG A 108 -14.05 -9.57 2.58
C ARG A 108 -14.06 -9.04 1.16
N TYR A 109 -13.73 -7.77 0.99
CA TYR A 109 -13.85 -7.08 -0.28
C TYR A 109 -12.47 -6.66 -0.79
N PRO A 110 -12.17 -6.91 -2.08
CA PRO A 110 -10.93 -6.42 -2.67
C PRO A 110 -10.99 -4.89 -2.81
N PRO A 111 -9.91 -4.16 -2.49
CA PRO A 111 -9.80 -2.75 -2.83
C PRO A 111 -9.90 -2.55 -4.36
N PRO A 112 -10.71 -1.62 -4.87
CA PRO A 112 -10.78 -1.37 -6.31
C PRO A 112 -9.47 -0.77 -6.84
N PRO A 113 -9.19 -0.90 -8.15
CA PRO A 113 -8.10 -0.20 -8.81
C PRO A 113 -8.11 1.30 -8.51
N GLU A 114 -6.94 1.91 -8.51
CA GLU A 114 -6.73 3.34 -8.24
C GLU A 114 -7.08 3.79 -6.81
N THR A 115 -7.47 2.88 -5.92
CA THR A 115 -7.65 3.18 -4.49
C THR A 115 -6.35 3.76 -3.92
N PRO A 116 -6.38 4.96 -3.32
CA PRO A 116 -5.20 5.53 -2.70
C PRO A 116 -4.71 4.70 -1.52
N VAL A 117 -3.40 4.51 -1.44
CA VAL A 117 -2.71 3.82 -0.36
C VAL A 117 -2.00 4.85 0.51
N TYR A 118 -2.12 4.73 1.83
CA TYR A 118 -1.52 5.63 2.80
C TYR A 118 -0.64 4.85 3.79
N LEU A 119 0.21 5.56 4.52
CA LEU A 119 0.84 5.00 5.70
C LEU A 119 -0.20 4.79 6.80
N ALA A 120 -0.16 3.62 7.45
CA ALA A 120 -1.01 3.38 8.60
C ALA A 120 -0.51 4.20 9.81
N THR A 121 -1.45 4.79 10.55
CA THR A 121 -1.14 5.49 11.80
C THR A 121 -1.35 4.55 12.99
N VAL A 122 -0.91 4.98 14.18
CA VAL A 122 -1.17 4.27 15.43
C VAL A 122 -2.67 4.05 15.66
N GLU A 123 -3.52 4.98 15.22
CA GLU A 123 -4.98 4.87 15.34
C GLU A 123 -5.54 3.72 14.50
N HIS A 124 -5.00 3.50 13.30
CA HIS A 124 -5.42 2.39 12.43
C HIS A 124 -4.93 1.02 12.94
N LEU A 125 -3.81 0.99 13.67
CA LEU A 125 -3.20 -0.24 14.18
C LEU A 125 -3.76 -0.66 15.54
N ARG A 126 -4.34 0.28 16.28
CA ARG A 126 -4.92 0.05 17.61
C ARG A 126 -5.99 -1.05 17.62
N PRO A 127 -6.94 -1.14 16.66
CA PRO A 127 -7.93 -2.23 16.64
C PRO A 127 -7.33 -3.64 16.54
N ILE A 128 -6.08 -3.75 16.05
CA ILE A 128 -5.41 -5.03 15.78
C ILE A 128 -4.44 -5.39 16.92
N TYR A 129 -3.65 -4.41 17.38
CA TYR A 129 -2.53 -4.63 18.30
C TYR A 129 -2.69 -3.91 19.65
N ALA A 130 -3.90 -3.44 19.98
CA ALA A 130 -4.14 -2.81 21.27
C ALA A 130 -3.71 -3.74 22.42
N TYR A 131 -2.83 -3.22 23.27
CA TYR A 131 -2.44 -3.91 24.48
C TYR A 131 -3.58 -3.87 25.50
N ASN A 132 -4.02 -5.04 25.96
CA ASN A 132 -4.97 -5.18 27.05
C ASN A 132 -4.25 -5.77 28.28
N PRO A 133 -3.79 -4.95 29.24
CA PRO A 133 -2.98 -5.42 30.37
C PRO A 133 -3.58 -6.60 31.17
N PRO A 134 -4.91 -6.64 31.43
CA PRO A 134 -5.53 -7.78 32.10
C PRO A 134 -5.41 -9.13 31.36
N THR A 135 -5.27 -9.14 30.04
CA THR A 135 -5.41 -10.37 29.22
C THR A 135 -4.22 -10.63 28.29
N SER A 136 -3.19 -9.78 28.31
CA SER A 136 -2.13 -9.82 27.31
C SER A 136 -0.77 -9.52 27.92
N VAL A 137 0.27 -10.13 27.36
CA VAL A 137 1.66 -9.81 27.67
C VAL A 137 2.22 -8.96 26.54
N ARG A 138 2.89 -7.85 26.90
CA ARG A 138 3.51 -6.98 25.92
C ARG A 138 4.79 -7.63 25.39
N LEU A 139 4.85 -7.87 24.08
CA LEU A 139 6.04 -8.41 23.41
C LEU A 139 6.98 -7.32 22.90
N GLY A 140 6.49 -6.11 22.62
CA GLY A 140 7.31 -5.02 22.10
C GLY A 140 6.52 -3.84 21.55
N TYR A 141 7.07 -3.23 20.51
CA TYR A 141 6.51 -2.10 19.76
C TYR A 141 6.58 -2.43 18.27
N LEU A 142 5.66 -1.88 17.48
CA LEU A 142 5.73 -2.00 16.03
C LEU A 142 6.91 -1.17 15.51
N VAL A 143 7.59 -1.69 14.51
CA VAL A 143 8.68 -1.01 13.83
C VAL A 143 8.07 -0.01 12.85
N GLY A 144 8.22 1.29 13.10
CA GLY A 144 7.65 2.34 12.25
C GLY A 144 7.49 3.66 12.98
#